data_AF-A0AB74QFJ0-F1
#
_entry.id   AF-A0AB74QFJ0-F1
#
_cell.length_a   1.000
_cell.length_b   1.000
_cell.length_c   1.000
_cell.angle_alpha   90.00
_cell.angle_beta   90.00
_cell.angle_gamma   90.00
#
_symmetry.space_group_name_H-M   'P 1'
#
loop_
_entity.id
_entity.type
_entity.pdbx_description
1 polymer ?
#
loop_
_entity_poly.entity_id
_entity_poly.type
_entity_poly.pdbx_seq_one_letter_code
_entity_poly.pdbx_strand_id
1 'polypeptide(L)'
;MDFSDKIKQFSKRIEVIKGNLTTEEATKTALIMPFFQILEYDVFNPLEFMPEYTADVGVKRGEKVDYAILEDGKPIILIEAKNIKDKLTKHDAQLFRYFTATEARFAILTNGIIYKFFTDLEEKNKMDEKPFMTINLLDIDENKISHLKKFAKTTFDVDVVFNIASESKYTNLLF
;
A
#
# COMPACT_ATOMS: atom_id res chain seq x y z
N MET A 1 0.29 8.23 -22.44
CA MET A 1 0.04 6.83 -22.02
C MET A 1 -1.00 6.85 -20.94
N ASP A 2 -2.02 6.00 -21.04
CA ASP A 2 -3.02 5.88 -20.00
C ASP A 2 -2.46 5.12 -18.77
N PHE A 3 -3.26 5.04 -17.71
CA PHE A 3 -2.86 4.38 -16.46
C PHE A 3 -2.61 2.86 -16.63
N SER A 4 -3.43 2.18 -17.44
CA SER A 4 -3.30 0.73 -17.68
C SER A 4 -1.99 0.42 -18.41
N ASP A 5 -1.64 1.23 -19.40
CA ASP A 5 -0.37 1.13 -20.13
C ASP A 5 0.83 1.30 -19.21
N LYS A 6 0.80 2.30 -18.30
CA LYS A 6 1.88 2.52 -17.33
C LYS A 6 2.06 1.30 -16.41
N ILE A 7 0.97 0.73 -15.90
CA ILE A 7 1.01 -0.47 -15.04
C ILE A 7 1.55 -1.68 -15.82
N LYS A 8 1.11 -1.92 -17.05
CA LYS A 8 1.59 -3.03 -17.89
C LYS A 8 3.06 -2.87 -18.25
N GLN A 9 3.51 -1.66 -18.57
CA GLN A 9 4.93 -1.39 -18.82
C GLN A 9 5.75 -1.61 -17.55
N PHE A 10 5.24 -1.19 -16.40
CA PHE A 10 5.91 -1.37 -15.12
C PHE A 10 6.00 -2.85 -14.73
N SER A 11 4.96 -3.64 -14.94
CA SER A 11 4.96 -5.10 -14.79
C SER A 11 6.07 -5.77 -15.60
N LYS A 12 6.21 -5.40 -16.89
CA LYS A 12 7.31 -5.88 -17.75
C LYS A 12 8.69 -5.49 -17.21
N ARG A 13 8.82 -4.28 -16.66
CA ARG A 13 10.08 -3.83 -16.04
C ARG A 13 10.41 -4.64 -14.79
N ILE A 14 9.41 -4.94 -13.93
CA ILE A 14 9.58 -5.78 -12.74
C ILE A 14 10.15 -7.14 -13.13
N GLU A 15 9.61 -7.81 -14.15
CA GLU A 15 10.12 -9.10 -14.64
C GLU A 15 11.61 -9.08 -14.97
N VAL A 16 12.09 -8.00 -15.59
CA VAL A 16 13.49 -7.84 -15.98
C VAL A 16 14.41 -7.62 -14.78
N ILE A 17 13.98 -6.83 -13.79
CA ILE A 17 14.88 -6.37 -12.71
C ILE A 17 14.75 -7.17 -11.41
N LYS A 18 13.64 -7.89 -11.18
CA LYS A 18 13.34 -8.58 -9.90
C LYS A 18 14.45 -9.52 -9.45
N GLY A 19 15.14 -10.19 -10.38
CA GLY A 19 16.25 -11.11 -10.07
C GLY A 19 17.49 -10.44 -9.49
N ASN A 20 17.67 -9.14 -9.73
CA ASN A 20 18.85 -8.37 -9.28
C ASN A 20 18.64 -7.63 -7.96
N LEU A 21 17.41 -7.60 -7.44
CA LEU A 21 17.08 -6.88 -6.21
C LEU A 21 17.36 -7.81 -5.00
N THR A 22 18.36 -7.45 -4.20
CA THR A 22 18.83 -8.28 -3.07
C THR A 22 18.47 -7.72 -1.70
N THR A 23 18.24 -6.41 -1.58
CA THR A 23 17.89 -5.74 -0.32
C THR A 23 16.47 -5.18 -0.35
N GLU A 24 15.95 -4.89 0.84
CA GLU A 24 14.67 -4.21 0.99
C GLU A 24 14.72 -2.79 0.41
N GLU A 25 15.80 -2.06 0.62
CA GLU A 25 16.05 -0.72 0.10
C GLU A 25 16.11 -0.71 -1.44
N ALA A 26 16.68 -1.76 -2.04
CA ALA A 26 16.66 -1.94 -3.48
C ALA A 26 15.22 -2.20 -3.98
N THR A 27 14.42 -2.96 -3.23
CA THR A 27 13.00 -3.22 -3.53
C THR A 27 12.19 -1.93 -3.43
N LYS A 28 12.35 -1.18 -2.34
CA LYS A 28 11.77 0.13 -2.08
C LYS A 28 12.07 1.10 -3.22
N THR A 29 13.33 1.19 -3.63
CA THR A 29 13.79 2.16 -4.63
C THR A 29 13.42 1.79 -6.06
N ALA A 30 13.59 0.52 -6.42
CA ALA A 30 13.40 0.09 -7.81
C ALA A 30 11.95 -0.26 -8.15
N LEU A 31 11.14 -0.65 -7.14
CA LEU A 31 9.77 -1.11 -7.35
C LEU A 31 8.73 -0.24 -6.63
N ILE A 32 8.86 -0.03 -5.32
CA ILE A 32 7.76 0.58 -4.54
C ILE A 32 7.63 2.08 -4.84
N MET A 33 8.73 2.84 -4.81
CA MET A 33 8.67 4.27 -5.14
C MET A 33 8.16 4.52 -6.58
N PRO A 34 8.67 3.83 -7.63
CA PRO A 34 8.12 3.96 -8.98
C PRO A 34 6.63 3.60 -9.08
N PHE A 35 6.15 2.62 -8.32
CA PHE A 35 4.73 2.29 -8.27
C PHE A 35 3.88 3.45 -7.74
N PHE A 36 4.29 4.09 -6.64
CA PHE A 36 3.57 5.24 -6.10
C PHE A 36 3.69 6.49 -6.99
N GLN A 37 4.78 6.65 -7.75
CA GLN A 37 4.86 7.65 -8.81
C GLN A 37 3.85 7.40 -9.94
N ILE A 38 3.60 6.13 -10.31
CA ILE A 38 2.57 5.78 -11.30
C ILE A 38 1.16 6.10 -10.78
N LEU A 39 0.96 5.97 -9.46
CA LEU A 39 -0.22 6.44 -8.74
C LEU A 39 -0.25 7.97 -8.53
N GLU A 40 0.66 8.71 -9.17
CA GLU A 40 0.70 10.17 -9.21
C GLU A 40 1.04 10.84 -7.87
N TYR A 41 1.61 10.09 -6.92
CA TYR A 41 2.20 10.65 -5.71
C TYR A 41 3.61 11.18 -5.97
N ASP A 42 3.91 12.34 -5.39
CA ASP A 42 5.28 12.88 -5.38
C ASP A 42 6.10 12.23 -4.26
N VAL A 43 6.79 11.14 -4.61
CA VAL A 43 7.66 10.38 -3.70
C VAL A 43 8.89 11.16 -3.21
N PHE A 44 9.14 12.36 -3.74
CA PHE A 44 10.23 13.24 -3.30
C PHE A 44 9.73 14.41 -2.43
N ASN A 45 8.42 14.55 -2.27
CA ASN A 45 7.81 15.56 -1.41
C ASN A 45 7.45 14.93 -0.05
N PRO A 46 8.20 15.19 1.03
CA PRO A 46 7.93 14.60 2.34
C PRO A 46 6.63 15.13 2.97
N LEU A 47 6.03 16.21 2.46
CA LEU A 47 4.71 16.68 2.90
C LEU A 47 3.56 15.85 2.31
N GLU A 48 3.86 14.96 1.37
CA GLU A 48 2.90 14.12 0.67
C GLU A 48 3.24 12.63 0.81
N PHE A 49 4.50 12.26 0.63
CA PHE A 49 4.99 10.89 0.73
C PHE A 49 6.19 10.86 1.68
N MET A 50 5.91 10.66 2.95
CA MET A 50 6.90 10.74 4.02
C MET A 50 7.57 9.38 4.23
N PRO A 51 8.90 9.24 4.00
CA PRO A 51 9.64 8.06 4.42
C PRO A 51 9.86 8.05 5.94
N GLU A 52 10.01 6.85 6.51
CA GLU A 52 10.31 6.66 7.94
C GLU A 52 9.35 7.42 8.89
N TYR A 53 8.06 7.43 8.55
CA TYR A 53 7.05 8.14 9.32
C TYR A 53 6.94 7.55 10.73
N THR A 54 7.05 8.41 11.75
CA THR A 54 7.03 7.99 13.15
C THR A 54 5.61 7.73 13.62
N ALA A 55 5.32 6.48 14.02
CA ALA A 55 4.03 6.02 14.49
C ALA A 55 4.17 5.50 15.94
N ASP A 56 4.44 6.44 16.85
CA ASP A 56 4.67 6.14 18.27
C ASP A 56 3.41 5.57 18.92
N VAL A 57 3.56 4.47 19.68
CA VAL A 57 2.45 3.76 20.33
C VAL A 57 2.64 3.78 21.85
N GLY A 58 1.86 4.61 22.55
CA GLY A 58 1.87 4.68 24.02
C GLY A 58 3.25 5.03 24.58
N VAL A 59 3.90 4.07 25.27
CA VAL A 59 5.25 4.24 25.84
C VAL A 59 6.39 3.83 24.89
N LYS A 60 6.09 3.16 23.77
CA LYS A 60 7.09 2.81 22.75
C LYS A 60 7.28 4.01 21.81
N ARG A 61 8.44 4.65 21.94
CA ARG A 61 8.85 5.79 21.11
C ARG A 61 9.87 5.36 20.06
N GLY A 62 9.83 6.04 18.92
CA GLY A 62 10.73 5.83 17.79
C GLY A 62 10.35 4.69 16.87
N GLU A 63 9.12 4.14 16.95
CA GLU A 63 8.68 3.17 15.96
C GLU A 63 8.32 3.90 14.65
N LYS A 64 8.80 3.39 13.51
CA LYS A 64 8.66 4.01 12.20
C LYS A 64 8.07 3.02 11.20
N VAL A 65 7.12 3.51 10.40
CA VAL A 65 6.66 2.83 9.19
C VAL A 65 7.50 3.30 8.00
N ASP A 66 7.68 2.44 7.00
CA ASP A 66 8.56 2.76 5.87
C ASP A 66 8.11 3.99 5.10
N TYR A 67 6.82 4.08 4.79
CA TYR A 67 6.23 5.27 4.18
C TYR A 67 4.85 5.59 4.74
N ALA A 68 4.51 6.87 4.74
CA ALA A 68 3.15 7.35 4.93
C ALA A 68 2.79 8.32 3.80
N ILE A 69 1.61 8.12 3.22
CA ILE A 69 0.97 9.14 2.37
C ILE A 69 0.22 10.08 3.30
N LEU A 70 0.47 11.38 3.13
CA LEU A 70 -0.09 12.43 3.97
C LEU A 70 -1.17 13.20 3.22
N GLU A 71 -2.26 13.48 3.94
CA GLU A 71 -3.32 14.40 3.54
C GLU A 71 -3.50 15.43 4.66
N ASP A 72 -3.41 16.72 4.34
CA ASP A 72 -3.41 17.82 5.32
C ASP A 72 -2.41 17.63 6.49
N GLY A 73 -1.24 17.07 6.18
CA GLY A 73 -0.17 16.80 7.15
C GLY A 73 -0.42 15.62 8.08
N LYS A 74 -1.51 14.86 7.86
CA LYS A 74 -1.84 13.66 8.62
C LYS A 74 -1.70 12.41 7.76
N PRO A 75 -1.26 11.27 8.33
CA PRO A 75 -1.14 10.04 7.57
C PRO A 75 -2.52 9.51 7.20
N ILE A 76 -2.75 9.28 5.91
CA ILE A 76 -3.99 8.69 5.39
C ILE A 76 -3.78 7.24 4.95
N ILE A 77 -2.61 6.92 4.39
CA ILE A 77 -2.20 5.56 4.02
C ILE A 77 -0.82 5.26 4.63
N LEU A 78 -0.72 4.17 5.40
CA LEU A 78 0.57 3.64 5.86
C LEU A 78 1.06 2.56 4.92
N ILE A 79 2.36 2.50 4.65
CA ILE A 79 2.96 1.52 3.75
C ILE A 79 4.15 0.86 4.43
N GLU A 80 4.04 -0.44 4.66
CA GLU A 80 5.12 -1.29 5.12
C GLU A 80 5.67 -2.08 3.93
N ALA A 81 6.97 -1.97 3.71
CA ALA A 81 7.68 -2.64 2.64
C ALA A 81 8.44 -3.84 3.19
N LYS A 82 8.66 -4.84 2.32
CA LYS A 82 9.52 -5.99 2.57
C LYS A 82 10.44 -6.22 1.38
N ASN A 83 11.44 -7.06 1.58
CA ASN A 83 12.29 -7.50 0.48
C ASN A 83 11.44 -8.21 -0.58
N ILE A 84 11.77 -8.03 -1.86
CA ILE A 84 11.07 -8.66 -2.99
C ILE A 84 10.94 -10.20 -2.86
N LYS A 85 11.89 -10.85 -2.18
CA LYS A 85 11.89 -12.30 -1.98
C LYS A 85 11.03 -12.76 -0.81
N ASP A 86 10.59 -11.84 0.04
CA ASP A 86 9.81 -12.15 1.22
C ASP A 86 8.37 -12.49 0.85
N LYS A 87 7.83 -13.49 1.54
CA LYS A 87 6.41 -13.80 1.50
C LYS A 87 5.69 -12.85 2.46
N LEU A 88 4.68 -12.15 1.95
CA LEU A 88 3.83 -11.27 2.75
C LEU A 88 2.88 -12.10 3.62
N THR A 89 3.34 -12.66 4.73
CA THR A 89 2.51 -13.43 5.67
C THR A 89 1.75 -12.51 6.64
N LYS A 90 0.65 -13.01 7.21
CA LYS A 90 -0.21 -12.26 8.14
C LYS A 90 0.42 -12.13 9.53
N HIS A 91 1.57 -11.47 9.67
CA HIS A 91 2.16 -11.27 11.01
C HIS A 91 2.93 -9.97 11.12
N ASP A 92 2.65 -8.98 10.28
CA ASP A 92 3.22 -7.66 10.52
C ASP A 92 2.48 -6.96 11.66
N ALA A 93 2.69 -7.50 12.86
CA ALA A 93 2.25 -6.92 14.11
C ALA A 93 2.72 -5.47 14.22
N GLN A 94 3.78 -5.11 13.50
CA GLN A 94 4.28 -3.75 13.35
C GLN A 94 3.28 -2.86 12.60
N LEU A 95 2.86 -3.24 11.39
CA LEU A 95 1.87 -2.48 10.62
C LEU A 95 0.53 -2.34 11.36
N PHE A 96 0.08 -3.41 12.04
CA PHE A 96 -1.12 -3.36 12.87
C PHE A 96 -1.01 -2.32 14.00
N ARG A 97 0.14 -2.30 14.71
CA ARG A 97 0.39 -1.32 15.78
C ARG A 97 0.36 0.11 15.24
N TYR A 98 0.99 0.35 14.09
CA TYR A 98 1.04 1.69 13.47
C TYR A 98 -0.33 2.17 13.03
N PHE A 99 -1.10 1.28 12.41
CA PHE A 99 -2.46 1.59 12.01
C PHE A 99 -3.31 2.02 13.21
N THR A 100 -3.27 1.27 14.31
CA THR A 100 -4.04 1.61 15.53
C THR A 100 -3.52 2.87 16.25
N ALA A 101 -2.25 3.22 16.09
CA ALA A 101 -1.65 4.39 16.73
C ALA A 101 -1.78 5.70 15.94
N THR A 102 -2.30 5.65 14.72
CA THR A 102 -2.40 6.81 13.82
C THR A 102 -3.84 7.05 13.37
N GLU A 103 -4.07 8.18 12.68
CA GLU A 103 -5.36 8.51 12.06
C GLU A 103 -5.52 7.89 10.65
N ALA A 104 -4.60 7.02 10.23
CA ALA A 104 -4.61 6.43 8.90
C ALA A 104 -5.86 5.58 8.67
N ARG A 105 -6.44 5.68 7.46
CA ARG A 105 -7.63 4.93 7.07
C ARG A 105 -7.30 3.67 6.28
N PHE A 106 -6.11 3.62 5.69
CA PHE A 106 -5.64 2.48 4.91
C PHE A 106 -4.21 2.10 5.28
N ALA A 107 -3.92 0.82 5.11
CA ALA A 107 -2.58 0.27 5.24
C ALA A 107 -2.24 -0.60 4.02
N ILE A 108 -0.99 -0.57 3.61
CA ILE A 108 -0.46 -1.36 2.49
C ILE A 108 0.74 -2.15 3.00
N LEU A 109 0.70 -3.48 2.82
CA LEU A 109 1.87 -4.34 2.98
C LEU A 109 2.33 -4.79 1.59
N THR A 110 3.60 -4.57 1.25
CA THR A 110 4.10 -4.87 -0.10
C THR A 110 5.54 -5.36 -0.13
N ASN A 111 5.87 -6.18 -1.13
CA ASN A 111 7.24 -6.54 -1.49
C ASN A 111 7.62 -5.99 -2.89
N GLY A 112 6.90 -4.99 -3.38
CA GLY A 112 7.08 -4.42 -4.71
C GLY A 112 6.43 -5.19 -5.85
N ILE A 113 6.06 -6.47 -5.66
CA ILE A 113 5.31 -7.29 -6.62
C ILE A 113 3.85 -7.44 -6.17
N ILE A 114 3.66 -7.86 -4.92
CA ILE A 114 2.36 -8.08 -4.32
C ILE A 114 2.05 -6.90 -3.40
N TYR A 115 0.85 -6.33 -3.53
CA TYR A 115 0.34 -5.26 -2.68
C TYR A 115 -0.94 -5.74 -2.00
N LYS A 116 -0.95 -5.73 -0.67
CA LYS A 116 -2.12 -6.08 0.15
C LYS A 116 -2.66 -4.83 0.81
N PHE A 117 -3.91 -4.50 0.53
CA PHE A 117 -4.58 -3.30 1.02
C PHE A 117 -5.51 -3.65 2.17
N PHE A 118 -5.37 -2.94 3.28
CA PHE A 118 -6.10 -3.13 4.52
C PHE A 118 -6.80 -1.83 4.92
N THR A 119 -7.87 -1.97 5.69
CA THR A 119 -8.64 -0.87 6.28
C THR A 119 -9.32 -1.40 7.56
N ASP A 120 -10.21 -0.63 8.17
CA ASP A 120 -10.83 -0.88 9.47
C ASP A 120 -12.36 -1.11 9.37
N LEU A 121 -12.78 -2.11 8.59
CA LEU A 121 -14.21 -2.39 8.39
C LEU A 121 -14.87 -3.06 9.60
N GLU A 122 -14.12 -3.85 10.38
CA GLU A 122 -14.68 -4.59 11.53
C GLU A 122 -14.79 -3.72 12.77
N GLU A 123 -13.70 -3.06 13.13
CA GLU A 123 -13.57 -2.24 14.32
C GLU A 123 -12.80 -0.97 13.94
N LYS A 124 -13.40 0.19 14.20
CA LYS A 124 -12.78 1.48 13.89
C LYS A 124 -11.39 1.59 14.53
N ASN A 125 -10.41 2.07 13.76
CA ASN A 125 -8.99 2.20 14.12
C ASN A 125 -8.30 0.88 14.49
N LYS A 126 -8.87 -0.25 14.06
CA LYS A 126 -8.25 -1.58 14.18
C LYS A 126 -8.20 -2.20 12.80
N MET A 127 -6.98 -2.40 12.30
CA MET A 127 -6.78 -2.94 10.95
C MET A 127 -7.39 -4.34 10.85
N ASP A 128 -8.20 -4.57 9.81
CA ASP A 128 -8.76 -5.88 9.50
C ASP A 128 -7.65 -6.91 9.30
N GLU A 129 -7.84 -8.16 9.76
CA GLU A 129 -6.82 -9.20 9.61
C GLU A 129 -6.61 -9.63 8.15
N LYS A 130 -7.63 -9.47 7.30
CA LYS A 130 -7.60 -9.85 5.88
C LYS A 130 -7.57 -8.57 5.04
N PRO A 131 -6.73 -8.51 4.00
CA PRO A 131 -6.79 -7.41 3.07
C PRO A 131 -8.11 -7.45 2.30
N PHE A 132 -8.73 -6.31 2.06
CA PHE A 132 -9.92 -6.21 1.21
C PHE A 132 -9.56 -6.30 -0.28
N MET A 133 -8.32 -5.98 -0.63
CA MET A 133 -7.81 -6.09 -1.99
C MET A 133 -6.36 -6.58 -1.98
N THR A 134 -6.03 -7.52 -2.87
CA THR A 134 -4.65 -7.96 -3.12
C THR A 134 -4.36 -7.86 -4.62
N ILE A 135 -3.25 -7.22 -4.95
CA ILE A 135 -2.79 -7.02 -6.32
C ILE A 135 -1.46 -7.74 -6.48
N ASN A 136 -1.33 -8.52 -7.55
CA ASN A 136 -0.05 -9.03 -8.03
C ASN A 136 0.28 -8.29 -9.34
N LEU A 137 1.29 -7.43 -9.34
CA LEU A 137 1.63 -6.63 -10.54
C LEU A 137 2.12 -7.49 -11.72
N LEU A 138 2.57 -8.72 -11.46
CA LEU A 138 2.97 -9.66 -12.52
C LEU A 138 1.79 -10.43 -13.12
N ASP A 139 0.62 -10.36 -12.49
CA ASP A 139 -0.60 -11.08 -12.89
C ASP A 139 -1.83 -10.22 -12.56
N ILE A 140 -1.83 -8.99 -13.07
CA ILE A 140 -2.90 -8.02 -12.84
C ILE A 140 -3.85 -7.98 -14.04
N ASP A 141 -5.14 -8.13 -13.76
CA ASP A 141 -6.22 -7.99 -14.73
C ASP A 141 -6.78 -6.56 -14.80
N GLU A 142 -7.58 -6.25 -15.83
CA GLU A 142 -8.13 -4.90 -16.03
C GLU A 142 -9.07 -4.45 -14.90
N ASN A 143 -9.78 -5.38 -14.24
CA ASN A 143 -10.67 -5.03 -13.13
C ASN A 143 -9.85 -4.54 -11.93
N LYS A 144 -8.77 -5.26 -11.59
CA LYS A 144 -7.83 -4.85 -10.55
C LYS A 144 -7.12 -3.54 -10.91
N ILE A 145 -6.77 -3.30 -12.18
CA ILE A 145 -6.21 -2.01 -12.62
C ILE A 145 -7.21 -0.88 -12.38
N SER A 146 -8.50 -1.09 -12.69
CA SER A 146 -9.55 -0.10 -12.47
C SER A 146 -9.72 0.23 -10.98
N HIS A 147 -9.73 -0.78 -10.11
CA HIS A 147 -9.79 -0.59 -8.65
C HIS A 147 -8.52 0.09 -8.13
N LEU A 148 -7.35 -0.33 -8.59
CA LEU A 148 -6.08 0.29 -8.22
C LEU A 148 -6.04 1.77 -8.58
N LYS A 149 -6.62 2.15 -9.73
CA LYS A 149 -6.66 3.55 -10.15
C LYS A 149 -7.32 4.43 -9.10
N LYS A 150 -8.29 3.94 -8.32
CA LYS A 150 -8.92 4.67 -7.21
C LYS A 150 -7.97 5.05 -6.07
N PHE A 151 -6.79 4.45 -6.02
CA PHE A 151 -5.71 4.82 -5.09
C PHE A 151 -4.75 5.85 -5.67
N ALA A 152 -4.88 6.22 -6.94
CA ALA A 152 -4.07 7.28 -7.54
C ALA A 152 -4.52 8.63 -6.98
N LYS A 153 -3.55 9.51 -6.69
CA LYS A 153 -3.74 10.80 -6.00
C LYS A 153 -4.92 11.61 -6.55
N THR A 154 -5.03 11.74 -7.86
CA THR A 154 -6.07 12.57 -8.52
C THR A 154 -7.48 12.01 -8.42
N THR A 155 -7.62 10.74 -8.04
CA THR A 155 -8.91 10.04 -7.93
C THR A 155 -9.11 9.40 -6.57
N PHE A 156 -8.18 9.61 -5.63
CA PHE A 156 -8.26 9.09 -4.29
C PHE A 156 -9.36 9.82 -3.52
N ASP A 157 -10.26 9.03 -2.95
CA ASP A 157 -11.35 9.50 -2.12
C ASP A 157 -11.59 8.42 -1.06
N VAL A 158 -11.47 8.82 0.20
CA VAL A 158 -11.52 7.91 1.35
C VAL A 158 -12.85 7.17 1.40
N ASP A 159 -13.97 7.87 1.18
CA ASP A 159 -15.31 7.29 1.27
C ASP A 159 -15.55 6.31 0.12
N VAL A 160 -15.13 6.67 -1.10
CA VAL A 160 -15.24 5.78 -2.27
C VAL A 160 -14.42 4.51 -2.06
N VAL A 161 -13.17 4.63 -1.62
CA VAL A 161 -12.30 3.47 -1.41
C VAL A 161 -12.81 2.60 -0.25
N PHE A 162 -13.32 3.21 0.82
CA PHE A 162 -13.90 2.49 1.94
C PHE A 162 -15.16 1.71 1.55
N ASN A 163 -16.00 2.27 0.68
CA ASN A 163 -17.15 1.57 0.11
C ASN A 163 -16.72 0.37 -0.75
N ILE A 164 -15.70 0.53 -1.60
CA ILE A 164 -15.14 -0.58 -2.39
C ILE A 164 -14.61 -1.71 -1.49
N ALA A 165 -13.94 -1.34 -0.39
CA ALA A 165 -13.44 -2.31 0.58
C ALA A 165 -14.61 -3.09 1.21
N SER A 166 -15.68 -2.38 1.58
CA SER A 166 -16.90 -2.97 2.13
C SER A 166 -17.53 -3.96 1.16
N GLU A 167 -17.76 -3.57 -0.09
CA GLU A 167 -18.32 -4.44 -1.14
C GLU A 167 -17.48 -5.69 -1.42
N SER A 168 -16.15 -5.52 -1.48
CA SER A 168 -15.20 -6.61 -1.69
C SER A 168 -15.25 -7.64 -0.56
N LYS A 169 -15.48 -7.19 0.68
CA LYS A 169 -15.63 -8.08 1.84
C LYS A 169 -16.91 -8.90 1.75
N TYR A 170 -18.05 -8.29 1.40
CA TYR A 170 -19.31 -9.02 1.23
C TYR A 170 -19.24 -10.05 0.11
N THR A 171 -18.57 -9.73 -1.00
CA THR A 171 -18.41 -10.66 -2.13
C THR A 171 -17.54 -11.86 -1.73
N ASN A 172 -16.47 -11.64 -0.95
CA ASN A 172 -15.60 -12.72 -0.45
C ASN A 172 -16.23 -13.57 0.67
N LEU A 173 -17.36 -13.15 1.26
CA LEU A 173 -18.11 -13.92 2.26
C LEU A 173 -19.18 -14.83 1.65
N LEU A 174 -19.50 -14.64 0.36
CA LEU A 174 -20.52 -15.41 -0.37
C LEU A 174 -19.94 -16.61 -1.13
N PHE A 175 -18.63 -16.82 -1.07
CA PHE A 175 -17.88 -17.93 -1.71
C PHE A 175 -16.90 -18.54 -0.71
#